data_AF-A0A453A9W0-F1
#
_entry.id   AF-A0A453A9W0-F1
#
_cell.length_a   1.000
_cell.length_b   1.000
_cell.length_c   1.000
_cell.angle_alpha   90.00
_cell.angle_beta   90.00
_cell.angle_gamma   90.00
#
_symmetry.space_group_name_H-M   'P 1'
#
loop_
_entity.id
_entity.type
_entity.pdbx_description
1 polymer ?
#
loop_
_entity_poly.entity_id
_entity_poly.type
_entity_poly.pdbx_seq_one_letter_code
_entity_poly.pdbx_strand_id
1 'polypeptide(L)'
;PDAVGRGARAGRHRRLRRARCRGHQSGVQVHPSRRVRSVPKEGRAERKEGRRPPWILPIIRRHAATEGVRAAPRHHEERMKDFGQDDLIAAQNTSGIGPVERVAIRRLKELSANGLEKLMKEHQLDAIVTPGSDASSLLATGGHPGIIVPAGFNEQGVPFGICFGGLQGYEPRLIEMAYAFEQATKVRKPPMFKP
;
A
#
# COMPACT_ATOMS: atom_id res chain seq x y z
N PRO A 1 60.32 -1.44 23.85
CA PRO A 1 59.65 -1.32 25.17
C PRO A 1 58.15 -1.62 25.01
N ASP A 2 57.72 -2.87 24.93
CA ASP A 2 57.61 -3.87 26.02
C ASP A 2 56.58 -3.52 27.12
N ALA A 3 55.87 -4.57 27.54
CA ALA A 3 54.86 -4.74 28.60
C ALA A 3 53.41 -4.44 28.16
N VAL A 4 52.56 -5.43 27.85
CA VAL A 4 52.05 -6.58 28.65
C VAL A 4 51.31 -6.16 29.92
N GLY A 5 50.01 -6.47 29.97
CA GLY A 5 49.19 -6.40 31.19
C GLY A 5 47.77 -6.92 30.99
N ARG A 6 47.56 -8.21 31.26
CA ARG A 6 46.26 -8.90 31.26
C ARG A 6 45.40 -8.47 32.46
N GLY A 7 44.08 -8.51 32.31
CA GLY A 7 43.14 -8.41 33.42
C GLY A 7 41.72 -8.83 33.03
N ALA A 8 41.41 -10.12 33.21
CA ALA A 8 40.08 -10.67 33.04
C ALA A 8 39.11 -10.18 34.14
N ARG A 9 37.84 -9.93 33.79
CA ARG A 9 36.71 -10.15 34.72
C ARG A 9 35.44 -10.52 33.96
N ALA A 10 34.96 -11.70 34.33
CA ALA A 10 33.72 -12.31 33.89
C ALA A 10 32.49 -11.72 34.61
N GLY A 11 31.32 -11.83 33.97
CA GLY A 11 29.99 -11.67 34.57
C GLY A 11 29.17 -10.58 33.86
N ARG A 12 27.92 -10.79 33.44
CA ARG A 12 26.95 -11.85 33.71
C ARG A 12 26.01 -11.92 32.50
N HIS A 13 25.90 -13.09 31.88
CA HIS A 13 24.82 -13.38 30.95
C HIS A 13 23.49 -13.46 31.73
N ARG A 14 22.63 -12.44 31.60
CA ARG A 14 21.23 -12.57 31.98
C ARG A 14 20.55 -13.48 30.94
N ARG A 15 20.42 -14.77 31.29
CA ARG A 15 19.51 -15.70 30.63
C ARG A 15 18.08 -15.18 30.81
N LEU A 16 17.51 -14.58 29.77
CA LEU A 16 16.07 -14.35 29.69
C LEU A 16 15.38 -15.72 29.61
N ARG A 17 14.66 -16.08 30.68
CA ARG A 17 13.85 -17.29 30.75
C ARG A 17 12.73 -17.18 29.71
N ARG A 18 12.72 -18.07 28.74
CA ARG A 18 11.57 -18.34 27.86
C ARG A 18 10.38 -18.73 28.74
N ALA A 19 9.36 -17.88 28.79
CA ALA A 19 8.06 -18.27 29.31
C ALA A 19 7.44 -19.31 28.37
N ARG A 20 7.26 -20.54 28.85
CA ARG A 20 6.44 -21.57 28.21
C ARG A 20 4.98 -21.15 28.35
N CYS A 21 4.37 -20.65 27.28
CA CYS A 21 2.92 -20.63 27.19
C CYS A 21 2.44 -22.08 27.02
N ARG A 22 1.70 -22.57 28.02
CA ARG A 22 1.06 -23.89 27.97
C ARG A 22 0.02 -23.87 26.86
N GLY A 23 0.14 -24.82 25.92
CA GLY A 23 -0.86 -25.07 24.90
C GLY A 23 -2.18 -25.47 25.55
N HIS A 24 -3.22 -24.72 25.25
CA HIS A 24 -4.60 -25.12 25.49
C HIS A 24 -5.02 -25.92 24.24
N GLN A 25 -5.16 -27.24 24.39
CA GLN A 25 -5.77 -28.09 23.39
C GLN A 25 -7.29 -27.90 23.49
N SER A 26 -7.87 -27.02 22.67
CA SER A 26 -9.30 -27.08 22.39
C SER A 26 -9.51 -27.99 21.18
N GLY A 27 -10.28 -29.05 21.43
CA GLY A 27 -10.52 -30.15 20.52
C GLY A 27 -11.11 -29.70 19.19
N VAL A 28 -10.58 -30.34 18.15
CA VAL A 28 -11.16 -30.41 16.82
C VAL A 28 -12.51 -31.12 16.90
N GLN A 29 -13.58 -30.43 16.50
CA GLN A 29 -14.86 -31.05 16.18
C GLN A 29 -15.04 -31.03 14.67
N VAL A 30 -14.70 -32.14 14.02
CA VAL A 30 -14.96 -32.38 12.60
C VAL A 30 -16.41 -32.87 12.50
N HIS A 31 -17.28 -32.08 11.88
CA HIS A 31 -18.64 -32.52 11.55
C HIS A 31 -18.62 -33.39 10.28
N PRO A 32 -19.38 -34.50 10.21
CA PRO A 32 -19.35 -35.40 9.08
C PRO A 32 -20.11 -34.85 7.87
N SER A 33 -19.41 -34.86 6.73
CA SER A 33 -19.91 -35.27 5.41
C SER A 33 -21.24 -34.68 4.92
N ARG A 34 -21.22 -33.46 4.36
CA ARG A 34 -22.22 -33.08 3.34
C ARG A 34 -21.75 -33.55 1.97
N ARG A 35 -22.48 -34.54 1.46
CA ARG A 35 -22.37 -35.19 0.17
C ARG A 35 -22.38 -34.13 -0.96
N VAL A 36 -21.27 -34.05 -1.70
CA VAL A 36 -21.17 -33.30 -2.96
C VAL A 36 -22.18 -33.92 -3.94
N ARG A 37 -23.23 -33.18 -4.30
CA ARG A 37 -24.08 -33.57 -5.43
C ARG A 37 -23.32 -33.27 -6.71
N SER A 38 -23.07 -34.30 -7.50
CA SER A 38 -22.56 -34.21 -8.86
C SER A 38 -23.50 -33.35 -9.71
N VAL A 39 -22.97 -32.27 -10.26
CA VAL A 39 -23.62 -31.49 -11.32
C VAL A 39 -23.61 -32.34 -12.60
N PRO A 40 -24.74 -32.52 -13.29
CA PRO A 40 -24.75 -33.22 -14.58
C PRO A 40 -23.87 -32.47 -15.58
N LYS A 41 -23.00 -33.20 -16.31
CA LYS A 41 -22.30 -32.64 -17.46
C LYS A 41 -23.31 -32.39 -18.58
N GLU A 42 -23.78 -31.16 -18.68
CA GLU A 42 -24.53 -30.70 -19.84
C GLU A 42 -23.63 -30.75 -21.09
N GLY A 43 -24.23 -31.23 -22.18
CA GLY A 43 -23.57 -31.61 -23.40
C GLY A 43 -22.81 -30.48 -24.07
N ARG A 44 -21.68 -30.85 -24.65
CA ARG A 44 -20.87 -30.06 -25.57
C ARG A 44 -21.72 -29.74 -26.82
N ALA A 45 -22.37 -28.59 -26.83
CA ALA A 45 -23.01 -28.07 -28.04
C ALA A 45 -21.92 -27.63 -29.04
N GLU A 46 -21.88 -28.30 -30.19
CA GLU A 46 -21.12 -27.87 -31.36
C GLU A 46 -21.48 -26.43 -31.72
N ARG A 47 -20.52 -25.53 -31.63
CA ARG A 47 -20.68 -24.15 -32.09
C ARG A 47 -20.46 -24.13 -33.60
N LYS A 48 -21.55 -24.32 -34.35
CA LYS A 48 -21.55 -24.04 -35.80
C LYS A 48 -21.21 -22.57 -36.01
N GLU A 49 -20.23 -22.32 -36.86
CA GLU A 49 -19.77 -21.01 -37.32
C GLU A 49 -20.88 -20.33 -38.15
N GLY A 50 -21.85 -19.76 -37.45
CA GLY A 50 -22.96 -18.99 -38.02
C GLY A 50 -22.67 -17.50 -37.95
N ARG A 51 -22.83 -16.82 -39.10
CA ARG A 51 -22.70 -15.37 -39.31
C ARG A 51 -23.24 -14.54 -38.15
N ARG A 52 -22.41 -13.63 -37.64
CA ARG A 52 -22.81 -12.65 -36.62
C ARG A 52 -23.85 -11.67 -37.21
N PRO A 53 -24.98 -11.41 -36.53
CA PRO A 53 -25.93 -10.41 -36.97
C PRO A 53 -25.37 -8.99 -36.79
N PRO A 54 -25.72 -8.02 -37.66
CA PRO A 54 -25.02 -6.73 -37.81
C PRO A 54 -25.26 -5.72 -36.67
N TRP A 55 -25.96 -6.09 -35.59
CA TRP A 55 -26.35 -5.17 -34.51
C TRP A 55 -25.58 -5.36 -33.20
N ILE A 56 -24.62 -6.29 -33.13
CA ILE A 56 -23.70 -6.40 -31.98
C ILE A 56 -22.41 -5.65 -32.30
N LEU A 57 -22.44 -4.32 -32.13
CA LEU A 57 -21.24 -3.52 -31.99
C LEU A 57 -20.68 -3.68 -30.56
N PRO A 58 -19.35 -3.78 -30.36
CA PRO A 58 -18.76 -3.64 -29.05
C PRO A 58 -18.85 -2.16 -28.64
N ILE A 59 -19.92 -1.80 -27.93
CA ILE A 59 -20.02 -0.53 -27.21
C ILE A 59 -19.18 -0.68 -25.92
N ILE A 60 -17.85 -0.62 -26.07
CA ILE A 60 -16.99 -0.03 -25.04
C ILE A 60 -16.53 1.29 -25.64
N ARG A 61 -17.47 2.23 -25.69
CA ARG A 61 -17.19 3.62 -26.06
C ARG A 61 -16.55 4.27 -24.83
N ARG A 62 -15.45 5.02 -25.03
CA ARG A 62 -14.75 5.84 -24.03
C ARG A 62 -15.65 6.93 -23.42
N HIS A 63 -16.72 6.59 -22.71
CA HIS A 63 -17.65 7.59 -22.16
C HIS A 63 -17.15 8.22 -20.86
N ALA A 64 -16.48 7.47 -19.97
CA ALA A 64 -16.13 7.97 -18.64
C ALA A 64 -15.20 9.21 -18.64
N ALA A 65 -14.27 9.32 -19.59
CA ALA A 65 -13.34 10.44 -19.65
C ALA A 65 -13.82 11.61 -20.54
N THR A 66 -14.86 11.40 -21.36
CA THR A 66 -15.39 12.46 -22.23
C THR A 66 -16.39 13.38 -21.53
N GLU A 67 -17.08 12.94 -20.47
CA GLU A 67 -18.04 13.81 -19.77
C GLU A 67 -17.36 14.87 -18.89
N GLY A 68 -16.32 14.51 -18.14
CA GLY A 68 -15.63 15.44 -17.23
C GLY A 68 -14.87 16.57 -17.94
N VAL A 69 -14.31 16.31 -19.13
CA VAL A 69 -13.52 17.31 -19.89
C VAL A 69 -14.41 18.17 -20.81
N ARG A 70 -15.59 17.67 -21.23
CA ARG A 70 -16.43 18.33 -22.25
C ARG A 70 -17.58 19.17 -21.65
N ALA A 71 -17.87 19.02 -20.36
CA ALA A 71 -18.94 19.75 -19.66
C ALA A 71 -18.59 21.20 -19.25
N ALA A 72 -17.34 21.63 -19.45
CA ALA A 72 -16.82 22.88 -18.89
C ALA A 72 -16.92 24.10 -19.82
N PRO A 73 -18.13 24.66 -20.05
CA PRO A 73 -18.15 26.13 -20.01
C PRO A 73 -19.36 26.72 -19.28
N ARG A 74 -20.03 25.99 -18.36
CA ARG A 74 -21.30 26.49 -17.78
C ARG A 74 -21.55 26.35 -16.28
N HIS A 75 -20.67 25.76 -15.47
CA HIS A 75 -20.85 25.77 -14.01
C HIS A 75 -19.83 26.67 -13.32
N HIS A 76 -20.29 27.81 -12.78
CA HIS A 76 -19.47 28.72 -11.97
C HIS A 76 -18.94 28.05 -10.69
N GLU A 77 -19.63 27.00 -10.23
CA GLU A 77 -19.35 26.26 -9.00
C GLU A 77 -18.03 25.50 -9.05
N GLU A 78 -17.55 25.12 -10.24
CA GLU A 78 -16.33 24.33 -10.41
C GLU A 78 -15.04 25.18 -10.38
N ARG A 79 -15.14 26.51 -10.22
CA ARG A 79 -14.00 27.44 -10.10
C ARG A 79 -12.93 27.26 -11.22
N MET A 80 -13.38 26.89 -12.42
CA MET A 80 -12.53 26.64 -13.60
C MET A 80 -11.70 27.86 -14.06
N LYS A 81 -12.02 29.05 -13.55
CA LYS A 81 -11.21 30.27 -13.75
C LYS A 81 -9.98 30.32 -12.84
N ASP A 82 -10.07 29.72 -11.65
CA ASP A 82 -9.01 29.69 -10.65
C ASP A 82 -8.10 28.46 -10.85
N PHE A 83 -8.69 27.34 -11.27
CA PHE A 83 -8.00 26.06 -11.46
C PHE A 83 -8.35 25.46 -12.83
N GLY A 84 -7.34 25.28 -13.68
CA GLY A 84 -7.50 24.67 -15.00
C GLY A 84 -7.64 23.14 -14.96
N GLN A 85 -7.72 22.52 -16.15
CA GLN A 85 -7.85 21.07 -16.34
C GLN A 85 -6.76 20.49 -17.25
N ASP A 86 -5.58 21.12 -17.30
CA ASP A 86 -4.54 20.79 -18.29
C ASP A 86 -4.11 19.31 -18.21
N ASP A 87 -3.93 18.77 -17.00
CA ASP A 87 -3.58 17.36 -16.80
C ASP A 87 -4.67 16.40 -17.29
N LEU A 88 -5.95 16.72 -17.05
CA LEU A 88 -7.08 15.90 -17.50
C LEU A 88 -7.23 15.94 -19.02
N ILE A 89 -7.06 17.11 -19.62
CA ILE A 89 -7.07 17.31 -21.08
C ILE A 89 -5.89 16.55 -21.71
N ALA A 90 -4.68 16.69 -21.15
CA ALA A 90 -3.50 15.96 -21.59
C ALA A 90 -3.71 14.44 -21.47
N ALA A 91 -4.25 13.95 -20.35
CA ALA A 91 -4.55 12.53 -20.16
C ALA A 91 -5.57 12.01 -21.18
N GLN A 92 -6.64 12.76 -21.45
CA GLN A 92 -7.66 12.41 -22.45
C GLN A 92 -7.09 12.33 -23.87
N ASN A 93 -6.09 13.16 -24.17
CA ASN A 93 -5.41 13.20 -25.46
C ASN A 93 -4.37 12.08 -25.65
N THR A 94 -4.17 11.20 -24.64
CA THR A 94 -3.26 10.06 -24.78
C THR A 94 -3.87 8.93 -25.64
N SER A 95 -3.00 8.11 -26.22
CA SER A 95 -3.37 6.92 -27.00
C SER A 95 -3.45 5.63 -26.17
N GLY A 96 -3.28 5.73 -24.84
CA GLY A 96 -3.24 4.59 -23.91
C GLY A 96 -1.84 4.04 -23.68
N ILE A 97 -1.72 2.77 -23.28
CA ILE A 97 -0.44 2.15 -22.93
C ILE A 97 0.30 1.64 -24.18
N GLY A 98 1.24 2.44 -24.68
CA GLY A 98 2.11 2.15 -25.81
C GLY A 98 3.50 1.63 -25.42
N PRO A 99 4.44 1.55 -26.38
CA PRO A 99 5.81 1.09 -26.12
C PRO A 99 6.55 1.92 -25.09
N VAL A 100 6.39 3.25 -25.13
CA VAL A 100 7.05 4.19 -24.20
C VAL A 100 6.53 3.99 -22.78
N GLU A 101 5.21 3.91 -22.61
CA GLU A 101 4.56 3.69 -21.32
C GLU A 101 4.97 2.34 -20.71
N ARG A 102 5.09 1.29 -21.54
CA ARG A 102 5.58 -0.02 -21.07
C ARG A 102 7.02 0.03 -20.57
N VAL A 103 7.89 0.82 -21.21
CA VAL A 103 9.27 1.03 -20.73
C VAL A 103 9.25 1.80 -19.41
N ALA A 104 8.44 2.84 -19.29
CA ALA A 104 8.29 3.60 -18.04
C ALA A 104 7.78 2.72 -16.90
N ILE A 105 6.72 1.92 -17.12
CA ILE A 105 6.19 0.96 -16.13
C ILE A 105 7.27 -0.05 -15.70
N ARG A 106 8.04 -0.58 -16.66
CA ARG A 106 9.15 -1.48 -16.33
C ARG A 106 10.19 -0.78 -15.46
N ARG A 107 10.54 0.45 -15.79
CA ARG A 107 11.51 1.24 -15.02
C ARG A 107 11.03 1.50 -13.59
N LEU A 108 9.75 1.81 -13.39
CA LEU A 108 9.16 1.97 -12.06
C LEU A 108 9.28 0.68 -11.23
N LYS A 109 9.01 -0.49 -11.85
CA LYS A 109 9.20 -1.79 -11.19
C LYS A 109 10.66 -2.05 -10.82
N GLU A 110 11.60 -1.73 -11.71
CA GLU A 110 13.03 -1.85 -11.42
C GLU A 110 13.48 -0.95 -10.27
N LEU A 111 12.97 0.28 -10.21
CA LEU A 111 13.28 1.23 -9.12
C LEU A 111 12.73 0.75 -7.77
N SER A 112 11.50 0.21 -7.74
CA SER A 112 10.94 -0.39 -6.53
C SER A 112 11.74 -1.61 -6.07
N ALA A 113 12.04 -2.55 -6.98
CA ALA A 113 12.79 -3.77 -6.66
C ALA A 113 14.21 -3.49 -6.19
N ASN A 114 14.94 -2.58 -6.86
CA ASN A 114 16.33 -2.26 -6.53
C ASN A 114 16.46 -1.21 -5.41
N GLY A 115 15.38 -0.52 -5.07
CA GLY A 115 15.32 0.48 -4.01
C GLY A 115 14.83 -0.12 -2.70
N LEU A 116 13.56 0.14 -2.36
CA LEU A 116 12.99 -0.23 -1.07
C LEU A 116 13.03 -1.74 -0.82
N GLU A 117 12.65 -2.56 -1.81
CA GLU A 117 12.60 -4.02 -1.61
C GLU A 117 13.97 -4.59 -1.29
N LYS A 118 14.98 -4.20 -2.05
CA LYS A 118 16.36 -4.61 -1.85
C LYS A 118 16.85 -4.18 -0.47
N LEU A 119 16.70 -2.90 -0.12
CA LEU A 119 17.10 -2.34 1.17
C LEU A 119 16.48 -3.13 2.34
N MET A 120 15.17 -3.36 2.31
CA MET A 120 14.48 -4.07 3.39
C MET A 120 14.91 -5.54 3.48
N LYS A 121 15.11 -6.23 2.35
CA LYS A 121 15.53 -7.65 2.33
C LYS A 121 16.97 -7.82 2.79
N GLU A 122 17.90 -7.01 2.28
CA GLU A 122 19.33 -7.11 2.61
C GLU A 122 19.61 -6.83 4.09
N HIS A 123 18.89 -5.86 4.68
CA HIS A 123 19.04 -5.50 6.08
C HIS A 123 18.03 -6.18 7.00
N GLN A 124 17.18 -7.08 6.49
CA GLN A 124 16.16 -7.80 7.25
C GLN A 124 15.27 -6.86 8.08
N LEU A 125 14.82 -5.76 7.47
CA LEU A 125 14.03 -4.72 8.13
C LEU A 125 12.55 -5.07 8.15
N ASP A 126 11.89 -4.74 9.27
CA ASP A 126 10.44 -4.88 9.40
C ASP A 126 9.67 -3.63 8.94
N ALA A 127 10.31 -2.45 8.93
CA ALA A 127 9.75 -1.20 8.41
C ALA A 127 10.86 -0.17 8.11
N ILE A 128 10.52 0.82 7.30
CA ILE A 128 11.21 2.11 7.21
C ILE A 128 10.41 3.18 7.96
N VAL A 129 11.07 4.21 8.49
CA VAL A 129 10.42 5.31 9.18
C VAL A 129 10.88 6.64 8.61
N THR A 130 9.95 7.52 8.23
CA THR A 130 10.26 8.87 7.73
C THR A 130 9.37 9.93 8.38
N PRO A 131 9.80 11.19 8.44
CA PRO A 131 8.91 12.31 8.75
C PRO A 131 7.79 12.43 7.72
N GLY A 132 6.60 12.83 8.18
CA GLY A 132 5.47 13.21 7.33
C GLY A 132 5.16 12.18 6.24
N SER A 133 5.22 12.63 4.98
CA SER A 133 4.91 11.81 3.80
C SER A 133 6.12 11.62 2.88
N ASP A 134 7.33 11.79 3.41
CA ASP A 134 8.57 11.82 2.62
C ASP A 134 8.81 10.50 1.86
N ALA A 135 8.33 9.36 2.39
CA ALA A 135 8.39 8.06 1.72
C ALA A 135 7.25 7.80 0.72
N SER A 136 6.31 8.72 0.51
CA SER A 136 5.08 8.47 -0.28
C SER A 136 5.37 8.05 -1.72
N SER A 137 6.27 8.73 -2.42
CA SER A 137 6.64 8.40 -3.80
C SER A 137 7.35 7.05 -3.90
N LEU A 138 8.23 6.74 -2.94
CA LEU A 138 8.94 5.47 -2.85
C LEU A 138 7.97 4.30 -2.64
N LEU A 139 7.03 4.45 -1.70
CA LEU A 139 6.03 3.44 -1.39
C LEU A 139 5.03 3.29 -2.55
N ALA A 140 4.53 4.40 -3.10
CA ALA A 140 3.56 4.40 -4.20
C ALA A 140 4.12 3.77 -5.48
N THR A 141 5.40 4.00 -5.80
CA THR A 141 6.06 3.42 -6.99
C THR A 141 5.99 1.89 -6.99
N GLY A 142 6.16 1.26 -5.82
CA GLY A 142 6.11 -0.19 -5.66
C GLY A 142 4.76 -0.74 -5.19
N GLY A 143 3.74 0.11 -4.99
CA GLY A 143 2.47 -0.31 -4.39
C GLY A 143 2.64 -0.87 -2.97
N HIS A 144 3.58 -0.32 -2.21
CA HIS A 144 3.92 -0.74 -0.86
C HIS A 144 3.06 -0.01 0.19
N PRO A 145 2.71 -0.67 1.31
CA PRO A 145 1.91 -0.04 2.35
C PRO A 145 2.72 0.97 3.18
N GLY A 146 2.04 2.03 3.60
CA GLY A 146 2.54 3.01 4.56
C GLY A 146 1.42 3.51 5.47
N ILE A 147 1.75 3.78 6.73
CA ILE A 147 0.83 4.33 7.73
C ILE A 147 1.47 5.52 8.44
N ILE A 148 0.77 6.65 8.46
CA ILE A 148 1.24 7.86 9.14
C ILE A 148 0.48 8.01 10.46
N VAL A 149 1.22 8.19 11.55
CA VAL A 149 0.67 8.46 12.89
C VAL A 149 1.15 9.81 13.41
N PRO A 150 0.33 10.56 14.18
CA PRO A 150 0.75 11.82 14.78
C PRO A 150 1.98 11.64 15.67
N ALA A 151 2.99 12.48 15.49
CA ALA A 151 4.27 12.41 16.20
C ALA A 151 4.55 13.65 17.06
N GLY A 152 3.90 14.78 16.77
CA GLY A 152 4.04 15.98 17.58
C GLY A 152 3.58 17.23 16.86
N PHE A 153 4.09 18.36 17.33
CA PHE A 153 3.83 19.70 16.79
C PHE A 153 5.17 20.43 16.66
N ASN A 154 5.30 21.25 15.62
CA ASN A 154 6.45 22.16 15.53
C ASN A 154 6.29 23.36 16.47
N GLU A 155 7.26 24.27 16.48
CA GLU A 155 7.26 25.48 17.33
C GLU A 155 6.05 26.40 17.06
N GLN A 156 5.48 26.34 15.86
CA GLN A 156 4.31 27.10 15.44
C GLN A 156 2.99 26.38 15.75
N GLY A 157 3.02 25.22 16.41
CA GLY A 157 1.83 24.44 16.74
C GLY A 157 1.21 23.69 15.55
N VAL A 158 1.96 23.51 14.45
CA VAL A 158 1.53 22.71 13.29
C VAL A 158 1.80 21.23 13.58
N PRO A 159 0.78 20.35 13.47
CA PRO A 159 0.98 18.93 13.71
C PRO A 159 1.85 18.30 12.62
N PHE A 160 2.72 17.38 13.01
CA PHE A 160 3.43 16.50 12.08
C PHE A 160 3.32 15.04 12.53
N GLY A 161 3.46 14.13 11.56
CA GLY A 161 3.44 12.70 11.79
C GLY A 161 4.76 12.03 11.43
N ILE A 162 4.84 10.75 11.75
CA ILE A 162 5.86 9.83 11.20
C ILE A 162 5.16 8.76 10.38
N CYS A 163 5.75 8.40 9.24
CA CYS A 163 5.31 7.32 8.38
C CYS A 163 6.07 6.05 8.71
N PHE A 164 5.37 4.95 8.95
CA PHE A 164 5.93 3.59 8.90
C PHE A 164 5.60 2.98 7.54
N GLY A 165 6.63 2.65 6.76
CA GLY A 165 6.50 2.00 5.45
C GLY A 165 7.04 0.56 5.47
N GLY A 166 6.46 -0.32 4.68
CA GLY A 166 6.87 -1.73 4.63
C GLY A 166 6.72 -2.35 3.24
N LEU A 167 7.06 -3.63 3.09
CA LEU A 167 6.83 -4.36 1.85
C LEU A 167 5.34 -4.72 1.68
N GLN A 168 4.94 -5.13 0.49
CA GLN A 168 3.57 -5.65 0.28
C GLN A 168 3.29 -6.82 1.23
N GLY A 169 2.13 -6.82 1.88
CA GLY A 169 1.76 -7.84 2.88
C GLY A 169 2.22 -7.52 4.31
N TYR A 170 2.92 -6.40 4.54
CA TYR A 170 3.37 -6.00 5.89
C TYR A 170 2.32 -5.20 6.67
N GLU A 171 1.11 -5.01 6.14
CA GLU A 171 0.04 -4.21 6.75
C GLU A 171 -0.23 -4.60 8.21
N PRO A 172 -0.32 -5.90 8.60
CA PRO A 172 -0.52 -6.27 10.00
C PRO A 172 0.61 -5.80 10.92
N ARG A 173 1.87 -5.94 10.47
CA ARG A 173 3.05 -5.50 11.24
C ARG A 173 3.09 -3.98 11.38
N LEU A 174 2.77 -3.27 10.30
CA LEU A 174 2.72 -1.81 10.31
C LEU A 174 1.64 -1.29 11.27
N ILE A 175 0.47 -1.95 11.32
CA ILE A 175 -0.59 -1.63 12.28
C ILE A 175 -0.11 -1.87 13.72
N GLU A 176 0.58 -2.99 13.99
CA GLU A 176 1.15 -3.26 15.32
C GLU A 176 2.14 -2.17 15.77
N MET A 177 3.07 -1.79 14.88
CA MET A 177 4.06 -0.74 15.16
C MET A 177 3.41 0.63 15.37
N ALA A 178 2.51 1.01 14.47
CA ALA A 178 1.78 2.27 14.53
C ALA A 178 0.94 2.37 15.81
N TYR A 179 0.24 1.29 16.17
CA TYR A 179 -0.54 1.22 17.40
C TYR A 179 0.36 1.32 18.63
N ALA A 180 1.46 0.57 18.68
CA ALA A 180 2.41 0.65 19.79
C ALA A 180 2.98 2.08 19.95
N PHE A 181 3.33 2.74 18.84
CA PHE A 181 3.80 4.13 18.85
C PHE A 181 2.71 5.10 19.33
N GLU A 182 1.50 4.99 18.80
CA GLU A 182 0.36 5.83 19.21
C GLU A 182 0.07 5.67 20.70
N GLN A 183 0.01 4.45 21.20
CA GLN A 183 -0.29 4.18 22.61
C GLN A 183 0.82 4.62 23.55
N ALA A 184 2.08 4.53 23.12
CA ALA A 184 3.22 5.00 23.92
C ALA A 184 3.29 6.53 23.99
N THR A 185 2.90 7.23 22.93
CA THR A 185 3.12 8.67 22.82
C THR A 185 1.88 9.50 23.14
N LYS A 186 0.68 9.08 22.69
CA LYS A 186 -0.61 9.77 22.86
C LYS A 186 -0.55 11.27 22.54
N VAL A 187 0.29 11.64 21.57
CA VAL A 187 0.62 13.04 21.25
C VAL A 187 -0.49 13.78 20.50
N ARG A 188 -1.44 13.05 19.89
CA ARG A 188 -2.54 13.65 19.13
C ARG A 188 -3.40 14.54 20.03
N LYS A 189 -3.55 15.81 19.66
CA LYS A 189 -4.48 16.75 20.29
C LYS A 189 -5.54 17.19 19.28
N PRO A 190 -6.83 17.30 19.68
CA PRO A 190 -7.85 17.88 18.81
C PRO A 190 -7.53 19.37 18.53
N PRO A 191 -7.86 19.87 17.32
CA PRO A 191 -7.68 21.29 17.01
C PRO A 191 -8.62 22.16 17.83
N MET A 192 -8.17 23.37 18.19
CA MET A 192 -9.03 24.38 18.80
C MET A 192 -9.63 25.26 17.71
N PHE A 193 -10.94 25.46 17.74
CA PHE A 193 -11.64 26.40 16.88
C PHE A 193 -11.87 27.70 17.64
N LYS A 194 -11.77 28.84 16.93
CA LYS A 194 -12.28 30.10 17.46
C LYS A 194 -13.81 30.05 17.44
N PRO A 195 -14.50 30.55 18.48
CA PRO A 195 -15.96 30.65 18.51
C PRO A 195 -16.49 31.58 17.41
#